data_AF-A0AAP9DZQ0-F1
#
_entry.id   AF-A0AAP9DZQ0-F1
#
_cell.length_a   1.000
_cell.length_b   1.000
_cell.length_c   1.000
_cell.angle_alpha   90.00
_cell.angle_beta   90.00
_cell.angle_gamma   90.00
#
_symmetry.space_group_name_H-M   'P 1'
#
loop_
_entity.id
_entity.type
_entity.pdbx_description
1 polymer ?
#
loop_
_entity_poly.entity_id
_entity_poly.type
_entity_poly.pdbx_seq_one_letter_code
_entity_poly.pdbx_strand_id
1 'polypeptide(L)'
;MDFIFNVLENVKEANVLLQSAAVFVVSMIPFLEGYVAAPIGVMLGISPIPVIAAALIGNWLSIMLIIVLHGKWSSGRQGMRSGKRMERARKIFGKYGVPGVALIGPLVFGHHIGAFISLVSGAPKGYVTLWQTIAVAV
;
A
#
# COMPACT_ATOMS: atom_id res chain seq x y z
N MET A 1 23.42 -18.88 13.27
CA MET A 1 22.27 -18.86 14.20
C MET A 1 22.40 -17.71 15.20
N ASP A 2 23.60 -17.41 15.68
CA ASP A 2 23.86 -16.36 16.70
C ASP A 2 23.45 -14.95 16.31
N PHE A 3 23.53 -14.59 15.02
CA PHE A 3 23.08 -13.28 14.54
C PHE A 3 21.58 -13.05 14.76
N ILE A 4 20.75 -14.06 14.45
CA ILE A 4 19.30 -13.95 14.63
C ILE A 4 18.96 -13.88 16.12
N PHE A 5 19.61 -14.69 16.96
CA PHE A 5 19.40 -14.64 18.40
C PHE A 5 19.82 -13.29 19.01
N ASN A 6 20.98 -12.75 18.64
CA ASN A 6 21.40 -11.41 19.07
C ASN A 6 20.43 -10.32 18.60
N VAL A 7 19.93 -10.38 17.37
CA VAL A 7 18.93 -9.42 16.88
C VAL A 7 17.64 -9.53 17.67
N LEU A 8 17.15 -10.75 17.94
CA LEU A 8 15.93 -10.97 18.71
C LEU A 8 16.05 -10.44 20.15
N GLU A 9 17.18 -10.66 20.80
CA GLU A 9 17.42 -10.21 22.18
C GLU A 9 17.46 -8.67 22.25
N ASN A 10 18.20 -8.03 21.34
CA ASN A 10 18.23 -6.56 21.23
C ASN A 10 16.86 -5.97 20.87
N VAL A 11 16.09 -6.62 20.00
CA VAL A 11 14.74 -6.20 19.66
C VAL A 11 13.84 -6.31 20.87
N LYS A 12 13.91 -7.41 21.64
CA LYS A 12 13.07 -7.65 22.82
C LYS A 12 13.36 -6.68 23.96
N GLU A 13 14.61 -6.23 24.10
CA GLU A 13 14.97 -5.17 25.05
C GLU A 13 14.60 -3.76 24.58
N ALA A 14 14.36 -3.57 23.27
CA ALA A 14 13.93 -2.29 22.74
C ALA A 14 12.49 -1.95 23.17
N ASN A 15 12.26 -0.65 23.33
CA ASN A 15 10.94 -0.13 23.67
C ASN A 15 9.92 -0.46 22.56
N VAL A 16 8.66 -0.74 22.92
CA VAL A 16 7.60 -1.14 21.97
C VAL A 16 7.45 -0.14 20.81
N LEU A 17 7.71 1.13 21.08
CA LEU A 17 7.69 2.20 20.08
C LEU A 17 8.76 2.01 18.99
N LEU A 18 9.98 1.60 19.34
CA LEU A 18 11.07 1.38 18.38
C LEU A 18 10.80 0.14 17.51
N GLN A 19 10.31 -0.93 18.12
CA GLN A 19 9.92 -2.15 17.41
C GLN A 19 8.82 -1.84 16.37
N SER A 20 7.82 -1.06 16.79
CA SER A 20 6.71 -0.62 15.93
C SER A 20 7.18 0.33 14.83
N ALA A 21 8.10 1.25 15.15
CA ALA A 21 8.67 2.17 14.16
C ALA A 21 9.50 1.44 13.10
N ALA A 22 10.23 0.39 13.47
CA ALA A 22 10.95 -0.45 12.51
C ALA A 22 9.97 -1.15 11.54
N VAL A 23 8.93 -1.79 12.07
CA VAL A 23 7.88 -2.43 11.25
C VAL A 23 7.18 -1.40 10.37
N PHE A 24 6.88 -0.22 10.90
CA PHE A 24 6.29 0.88 10.14
C PHE A 24 7.16 1.24 8.93
N VAL A 25 8.45 1.48 9.12
CA VAL A 25 9.38 1.83 8.03
C VAL A 25 9.48 0.70 7.01
N VAL A 26 9.56 -0.55 7.45
CA VAL A 26 9.58 -1.72 6.55
C VAL A 26 8.29 -1.77 5.72
N SER A 27 7.13 -1.57 6.36
CA SER A 27 5.82 -1.62 5.69
C SER A 27 5.57 -0.48 4.70
N MET A 28 6.33 0.61 4.79
CA MET A 28 6.29 1.68 3.80
C MET A 28 6.94 1.29 2.48
N ILE A 29 7.77 0.25 2.46
CA ILE A 29 8.44 -0.18 1.23
C ILE A 29 7.40 -0.88 0.34
N PRO A 30 7.18 -0.41 -0.91
CA PRO A 30 6.30 -1.11 -1.84
C PRO A 30 6.74 -2.57 -1.98
N PHE A 31 5.78 -3.50 -2.09
CA PHE A 31 5.99 -4.95 -2.08
C PHE A 31 6.31 -5.59 -0.72
N LEU A 32 6.74 -4.83 0.29
CA LEU A 32 6.86 -5.27 1.68
C LEU A 32 5.66 -4.81 2.51
N GLU A 33 4.48 -4.98 1.95
CA GLU A 33 3.23 -4.44 2.47
C GLU A 33 2.88 -5.01 3.86
N GLY A 34 1.82 -4.47 4.47
CA GLY A 34 1.44 -4.83 5.84
C GLY A 34 1.27 -6.35 6.07
N TYR A 35 0.83 -7.10 5.05
CA TYR A 35 0.70 -8.56 5.13
C TYR A 35 2.03 -9.32 5.13
N VAL A 36 3.15 -8.69 4.75
CA VAL A 36 4.51 -9.26 4.86
C VAL A 36 5.18 -8.75 6.14
N ALA A 37 5.12 -7.43 6.36
CA ALA A 37 5.79 -6.78 7.48
C ALA A 37 5.21 -7.22 8.83
N ALA A 38 3.88 -7.37 8.96
CA ALA A 38 3.27 -7.74 10.23
C ALA A 38 3.59 -9.18 10.67
N PRO A 39 3.45 -10.23 9.82
CA PRO A 39 3.84 -11.58 10.22
C PRO A 39 5.32 -11.69 10.57
N ILE A 40 6.21 -11.02 9.83
CA ILE A 40 7.64 -10.99 10.15
C ILE A 40 7.86 -10.35 11.52
N GLY A 41 7.25 -9.20 11.80
CA GLY A 41 7.35 -8.54 13.10
C GLY A 41 6.87 -9.43 14.25
N VAL A 42 5.76 -10.14 14.07
CA VAL A 42 5.26 -11.09 15.08
C VAL A 42 6.18 -12.29 15.24
N MET A 43 6.73 -12.83 14.16
CA MET A 43 7.72 -13.92 14.21
C MET A 43 9.00 -13.53 14.96
N LEU A 44 9.36 -12.24 14.93
CA LEU A 44 10.47 -11.68 15.70
C LEU A 44 10.14 -11.47 17.19
N GLY A 45 8.96 -11.91 17.66
CA GLY A 45 8.56 -11.85 19.06
C GLY A 45 8.02 -10.48 19.49
N ILE A 46 7.73 -9.59 18.54
CA ILE A 46 7.16 -8.27 18.81
C ILE A 46 5.66 -8.42 19.10
N SER A 47 5.13 -7.59 20.01
CA SER A 47 3.70 -7.58 20.37
C SER A 47 2.81 -7.43 19.12
N PRO A 48 1.84 -8.33 18.87
CA PRO A 48 1.08 -8.33 17.63
C PRO A 48 0.26 -7.07 17.37
N ILE A 49 -0.39 -6.53 18.40
CA ILE A 49 -1.31 -5.38 18.26
C ILE A 49 -0.58 -4.14 17.70
N PRO A 50 0.51 -3.64 18.31
CA PRO A 50 1.20 -2.46 17.81
C PRO A 50 1.92 -2.71 16.47
N VAL A 51 2.39 -3.93 16.22
CA VAL A 51 3.01 -4.34 14.95
C VAL A 51 2.03 -4.25 13.79
N ILE A 52 0.84 -4.84 13.97
CA ILE A 52 -0.20 -4.83 12.94
C ILE A 52 -0.65 -3.38 12.68
N ALA A 53 -0.87 -2.59 13.74
CA ALA A 53 -1.23 -1.19 13.59
C ALA A 53 -0.15 -0.40 12.84
N ALA A 54 1.11 -0.55 13.22
CA ALA A 54 2.24 0.09 12.55
C ALA A 54 2.35 -0.30 11.08
N ALA A 55 2.19 -1.59 10.78
CA ALA A 55 2.26 -2.13 9.42
C ALA A 55 1.11 -1.62 8.53
N LEU A 56 -0.11 -1.56 9.06
CA LEU A 56 -1.27 -1.02 8.33
C LEU A 56 -1.11 0.47 8.03
N ILE A 57 -0.70 1.26 9.02
CA ILE A 57 -0.53 2.71 8.87
C ILE A 57 0.62 3.01 7.89
N GLY A 58 1.76 2.32 8.01
CA GLY A 58 2.90 2.52 7.11
C GLY A 58 2.59 2.14 5.66
N ASN A 59 1.92 1.00 5.45
CA ASN A 59 1.45 0.60 4.13
C ASN A 59 0.45 1.61 3.54
N TRP A 60 -0.56 2.02 4.31
CA TRP A 60 -1.53 3.03 3.87
C TRP A 60 -0.86 4.35 3.48
N LEU A 61 0.08 4.82 4.31
CA LEU A 61 0.82 6.06 4.05
C LEU A 61 1.65 5.99 2.76
N SER A 62 2.29 4.85 2.50
CA SER A 62 3.06 4.66 1.26
C SER A 62 2.17 4.69 0.01
N ILE A 63 1.00 4.06 0.06
CA ILE A 63 0.01 4.12 -1.04
C ILE A 63 -0.45 5.57 -1.27
N MET A 64 -0.75 6.30 -0.19
CA MET A 64 -1.14 7.71 -0.29
C MET A 64 -0.02 8.57 -0.91
N LEU A 65 1.24 8.29 -0.55
CA LEU A 65 2.39 8.96 -1.13
C LEU A 65 2.44 8.75 -2.65
N ILE A 66 2.25 7.53 -3.14
CA ILE A 66 2.20 7.23 -4.59
C ILE A 66 1.07 8.00 -5.28
N ILE A 67 -0.13 8.01 -4.69
CA ILE A 67 -1.30 8.71 -5.26
C ILE A 67 -1.03 10.22 -5.41
N VAL A 68 -0.45 10.85 -4.39
CA VAL A 68 -0.11 12.28 -4.41
C VAL A 68 1.01 12.57 -5.40
N LEU A 69 2.08 11.76 -5.42
CA LEU A 69 3.23 11.93 -6.32
C LEU A 69 2.82 11.78 -7.80
N HIS A 70 2.08 10.73 -8.14
CA HIS A 70 1.50 10.57 -9.48
C HIS A 70 0.66 11.79 -9.85
N GLY A 71 -0.04 12.33 -8.87
CA GLY A 71 -0.88 13.47 -9.04
C GLY A 71 -0.19 14.77 -9.41
N LYS A 72 1.06 14.98 -8.98
CA LYS A 72 1.88 16.14 -9.35
C LYS A 72 2.49 15.98 -10.75
N TRP A 73 2.75 14.75 -11.19
CA TRP A 73 3.31 14.47 -12.52
C TRP A 73 2.24 14.45 -13.64
N SER A 74 1.02 14.04 -13.33
CA SER A 74 -0.03 13.84 -14.34
C SER A 74 -0.67 15.13 -14.89
N SER A 75 -0.46 16.30 -14.27
CA SER A 75 -1.13 17.55 -14.63
C SER A 75 -0.80 18.07 -16.04
N GLY A 76 0.23 17.54 -16.70
CA GLY A 76 0.59 17.89 -18.09
C GLY A 76 0.21 16.85 -19.17
N ARG A 77 -0.36 15.69 -18.83
CA ARG A 77 -0.55 14.55 -19.76
C ARG A 77 -2.01 14.27 -20.18
N GLN A 78 -2.94 15.17 -19.87
CA GLN A 78 -4.37 15.04 -20.23
C GLN A 78 -4.69 15.34 -21.71
N GLY A 79 -3.73 15.18 -22.62
CA GLY A 79 -3.82 15.59 -24.02
C GLY A 79 -3.63 14.49 -25.07
N MET A 80 -3.61 13.21 -24.70
CA MET A 80 -3.55 12.15 -25.71
C MET A 80 -4.97 11.86 -26.20
N ARG A 81 -5.29 12.22 -27.46
CA ARG A 81 -6.57 11.95 -28.12
C ARG A 81 -6.87 10.45 -28.07
N SER A 82 -7.58 10.04 -27.04
CA SER A 82 -8.06 8.68 -26.84
C SER A 82 -9.31 8.49 -27.71
N GLY A 83 -9.31 7.52 -28.63
CA GLY A 83 -10.49 7.22 -29.43
C GLY A 83 -11.72 6.88 -28.58
N LYS A 84 -12.94 7.03 -29.15
CA LYS A 84 -14.22 6.80 -28.45
C LYS A 84 -14.29 5.45 -27.70
N ARG A 85 -13.63 4.41 -28.21
CA ARG A 85 -13.56 3.08 -27.57
C ARG A 85 -12.74 3.09 -26.27
N MET A 86 -11.59 3.76 -26.27
CA MET A 86 -10.71 3.85 -25.12
C MET A 86 -11.32 4.72 -24.01
N GLU A 87 -12.06 5.77 -24.37
CA GLU A 87 -12.79 6.58 -23.39
C GLU A 87 -13.91 5.76 -22.69
N ARG A 88 -14.63 4.93 -23.44
CA ARG A 88 -15.61 3.98 -22.87
C ARG A 88 -14.94 2.98 -21.93
N ALA A 89 -13.82 2.40 -22.34
CA ALA A 89 -13.06 1.46 -21.50
C ALA A 89 -12.61 2.11 -20.19
N ARG A 90 -12.11 3.36 -20.23
CA ARG A 90 -11.73 4.12 -19.03
C ARG A 90 -12.92 4.40 -18.11
N LYS A 91 -14.09 4.76 -18.65
CA LYS A 91 -15.30 4.97 -17.84
C LYS A 91 -15.75 3.68 -17.13
N ILE A 92 -15.75 2.56 -17.85
CA ILE A 92 -16.12 1.24 -17.29
C ILE A 92 -15.10 0.82 -16.23
N PHE A 93 -13.80 0.93 -16.52
CA PHE A 93 -12.74 0.61 -15.57
C PHE A 93 -12.79 1.53 -14.33
N GLY A 94 -13.04 2.82 -14.52
CA GLY A 94 -13.23 3.76 -13.42
C GLY A 94 -14.35 3.34 -12.47
N LYS A 95 -15.45 2.82 -13.00
CA LYS A 95 -16.64 2.43 -12.21
C LYS A 95 -16.52 1.07 -11.52
N TYR A 96 -15.92 0.07 -12.19
CA TYR A 96 -15.89 -1.32 -11.70
C TYR A 96 -14.48 -1.86 -11.51
N GLY A 97 -13.52 -1.39 -12.31
CA GLY A 97 -12.12 -1.79 -12.24
C GLY A 97 -11.42 -1.24 -11.01
N VAL A 98 -11.60 0.04 -10.67
CA VAL A 98 -10.95 0.66 -9.49
C VAL A 98 -11.33 -0.05 -8.17
N PRO A 99 -12.62 -0.26 -7.84
CA PRO A 99 -12.98 -1.02 -6.64
C PRO A 99 -12.47 -2.46 -6.68
N GLY A 100 -12.65 -3.15 -7.81
CA GLY A 100 -12.23 -4.55 -7.94
C GLY A 100 -10.73 -4.72 -7.77
N VAL A 101 -9.93 -3.86 -8.41
CA VAL A 101 -8.47 -3.87 -8.34
C VAL A 101 -7.98 -3.41 -6.97
N ALA A 102 -8.67 -2.50 -6.28
CA ALA A 102 -8.30 -2.12 -4.91
C ALA A 102 -8.52 -3.28 -3.93
N LEU A 103 -9.61 -4.02 -4.03
CA LEU A 103 -9.94 -5.11 -3.11
C LEU A 103 -9.19 -6.41 -3.42
N ILE A 104 -9.06 -6.76 -4.70
CA ILE A 104 -8.44 -8.02 -5.15
C ILE A 104 -6.93 -7.84 -5.35
N GLY A 105 -6.50 -6.64 -5.77
CA GLY A 105 -5.11 -6.36 -6.08
C GLY A 105 -4.10 -6.70 -4.97
N PRO A 106 -4.40 -6.43 -3.69
CA PRO A 106 -3.56 -6.83 -2.56
C PRO A 106 -3.17 -8.32 -2.60
N LEU A 107 -4.12 -9.19 -2.93
CA LEU A 107 -3.94 -10.64 -2.93
C LEU A 107 -3.14 -11.13 -4.15
N VAL A 108 -3.23 -10.43 -5.28
CA VAL A 108 -2.65 -10.90 -6.54
C VAL A 108 -1.31 -10.24 -6.85
N PHE A 109 -1.18 -8.95 -6.61
CA PHE A 109 -0.03 -8.13 -7.01
C PHE A 109 0.35 -7.03 -6.02
N GLY A 110 -0.31 -6.94 -4.86
CA GLY A 110 -0.09 -5.89 -3.86
C GLY A 110 -0.94 -4.63 -4.08
N HIS A 111 -1.17 -3.90 -2.99
CA HIS A 111 -1.95 -2.66 -2.94
C HIS A 111 -1.39 -1.58 -3.88
N HIS A 112 -0.06 -1.44 -3.94
CA HIS A 112 0.61 -0.37 -4.68
C HIS A 112 0.38 -0.47 -6.19
N ILE A 113 0.41 -1.69 -6.73
CA ILE A 113 0.13 -1.95 -8.14
C ILE A 113 -1.32 -1.59 -8.47
N GLY A 114 -2.27 -1.96 -7.62
CA GLY A 114 -3.67 -1.64 -7.84
C GLY A 114 -3.96 -0.14 -7.83
N ALA A 115 -3.33 0.61 -6.92
CA ALA A 115 -3.40 2.06 -6.89
C ALA A 115 -2.81 2.67 -8.17
N PHE A 116 -1.62 2.20 -8.60
CA PHE A 116 -0.95 2.70 -9.78
C PHE A 116 -1.74 2.46 -11.07
N ILE A 117 -2.27 1.24 -11.28
CA ILE A 117 -3.10 0.91 -12.44
C ILE A 117 -4.34 1.81 -12.50
N SER A 118 -4.97 2.05 -11.34
CA SER A 118 -6.13 2.92 -11.24
C SER A 118 -5.82 4.36 -11.67
N LEU A 119 -4.71 4.89 -11.19
CA LEU A 119 -4.24 6.23 -11.52
C LEU A 119 -3.86 6.38 -12.99
N VAL A 120 -3.09 5.43 -13.55
CA VAL A 120 -2.65 5.46 -14.95
C VAL A 120 -3.82 5.25 -15.92
N SER A 121 -4.84 4.49 -15.51
CA SER A 121 -6.10 4.34 -16.26
C SER A 121 -6.95 5.62 -16.30
N GLY A 122 -6.55 6.65 -15.54
CA GLY A 122 -7.23 7.94 -15.51
C GLY A 122 -8.35 8.02 -14.48
N ALA A 123 -8.40 7.12 -13.50
CA ALA A 123 -9.36 7.23 -12.40
C ALA A 123 -9.08 8.48 -11.55
N PRO A 124 -10.13 9.15 -11.05
CA PRO A 124 -9.95 10.32 -10.19
C PRO A 124 -9.28 9.92 -8.87
N LYS A 125 -8.24 10.67 -8.49
CA LYS A 125 -7.40 10.36 -7.31
C LYS A 125 -8.21 10.14 -6.04
N GLY A 126 -9.20 11.01 -5.77
CA GLY A 126 -10.05 10.88 -4.58
C GLY A 126 -10.82 9.56 -4.53
N TYR A 127 -11.25 9.05 -5.68
CA TYR A 127 -11.91 7.74 -5.76
C TYR A 127 -10.93 6.59 -5.55
N VAL A 128 -9.72 6.68 -6.12
CA VAL A 128 -8.65 5.69 -5.87
C VAL A 128 -8.26 5.68 -4.40
N THR A 129 -8.07 6.86 -3.78
CA THR A 129 -7.78 7.01 -2.35
C THR A 129 -8.86 6.36 -1.48
N LEU A 130 -10.13 6.61 -1.78
CA LEU A 130 -11.24 6.03 -1.03
C LEU A 130 -11.20 4.49 -1.06
N TRP A 131 -11.11 3.91 -2.26
CA TRP A 131 -11.11 2.45 -2.42
C TRP A 131 -9.86 1.78 -1.89
N GLN A 132 -8.69 2.40 -2.01
CA GLN A 132 -7.47 1.89 -1.40
C GLN A 132 -7.53 1.94 0.12
N THR A 133 -8.16 2.98 0.70
CA THR A 133 -8.38 3.06 2.14
C THR A 133 -9.33 1.96 2.63
N ILE A 134 -10.41 1.70 1.88
CA ILE A 134 -11.31 0.58 2.17
C ILE A 134 -10.56 -0.75 2.07
N ALA A 135 -9.74 -0.94 1.04
CA ALA A 135 -8.98 -2.17 0.85
C ALA A 135 -7.96 -2.44 1.96
N VAL A 136 -7.26 -1.41 2.45
CA VAL A 136 -6.33 -1.59 3.58
C VAL A 136 -7.06 -1.89 4.89
N ALA A 137 -8.30 -1.42 5.03
CA ALA A 137 -9.11 -1.64 6.23
C ALA A 137 -9.76 -3.04 6.29
N VAL A 138 -9.84 -3.76 5.16
CA VAL A 138 -10.49 -5.08 5.02
C VAL A 138 -9.42 -6.17 5.00
#